data_AF-A0A1T5D8W8-F1
#
_entry.id   AF-A0A1T5D8W8-F1
#
_cell.length_a   1.000
_cell.length_b   1.000
_cell.length_c   1.000
_cell.angle_alpha   90.00
_cell.angle_beta   90.00
_cell.angle_gamma   90.00
#
_symmetry.space_group_name_H-M   'P 1'
#
loop_
_entity.id
_entity.type
_entity.pdbx_description
1 polymer ?
#
loop_
_entity_poly.entity_id
_entity_poly.type
_entity_poly.pdbx_seq_one_letter_code
_entity_poly.pdbx_strand_id
1 'polypeptide(L)' 'MNKNGLKAGEYKLYNKNGTLSEKGSYLDNKLNGEVELFNESGNPVAMIKEKRFSLPITIKEESFPVYL' A
#
# COMPACT_ATOMS: atom_id res chain seq x y z
N MET A 1 7.87 7.94 -1.10
CA MET A 1 6.83 8.98 -0.89
C MET A 1 6.36 9.43 -2.26
N ASN A 2 5.06 9.41 -2.54
CA ASN A 2 4.52 9.96 -3.79
C ASN A 2 4.52 11.50 -3.74
N LYS A 3 4.37 12.17 -4.90
CA LYS A 3 4.35 13.65 -5.07
C LYS A 3 3.39 14.39 -4.12
N ASN A 4 2.45 13.69 -3.50
CA ASN A 4 1.45 14.23 -2.59
C ASN A 4 1.80 14.04 -1.09
N GLY A 5 3.00 13.55 -0.77
CA GLY A 5 3.39 13.23 0.62
C GLY A 5 2.82 11.91 1.14
N LEU A 6 2.09 11.16 0.30
CA LEU A 6 1.50 9.88 0.67
C LEU A 6 2.55 8.75 0.65
N LYS A 7 2.41 7.80 1.58
CA LYS A 7 3.25 6.59 1.61
C LYS A 7 2.96 5.79 0.34
N ALA A 8 4.03 5.61 -0.44
CA ALA A 8 4.03 4.82 -1.65
C ALA A 8 5.38 4.10 -1.72
N GLY A 9 5.32 2.81 -2.05
CA GLY A 9 6.48 1.91 -2.15
C GLY A 9 6.33 0.64 -1.33
N GLU A 10 7.30 -0.26 -1.49
CA GLU A 10 7.38 -1.50 -0.75
C GLU A 10 7.69 -1.23 0.74
N TYR A 11 7.08 -2.00 1.63
CA TYR A 11 7.41 -2.02 3.04
C TYR A 11 7.77 -3.44 3.46
N LYS A 12 8.64 -3.52 4.47
CA LYS A 12 9.00 -4.76 5.14
C LYS A 12 8.92 -4.53 6.64
N LEU A 13 8.24 -5.42 7.32
CA LEU A 13 8.00 -5.43 8.75
C LEU A 13 8.73 -6.63 9.32
N TYR A 14 9.58 -6.37 10.30
CA TYR A 14 10.41 -7.36 10.95
C TYR A 14 9.95 -7.53 12.39
N ASN A 15 9.93 -8.77 12.87
CA ASN A 15 9.69 -9.07 14.28
C ASN A 15 10.86 -8.60 15.14
N LYS A 16 10.69 -8.60 16.47
CA LYS A 16 11.75 -8.21 17.44
C LYS A 16 13.07 -8.96 17.24
N ASN A 17 12.99 -10.19 16.72
CA ASN A 17 14.15 -11.05 16.46
C ASN A 17 14.83 -10.77 15.10
N GLY A 18 14.35 -9.81 14.32
CA GLY A 18 14.87 -9.48 12.99
C GLY A 18 14.31 -10.37 11.86
N THR A 19 13.49 -11.37 12.15
CA THR A 19 12.82 -12.18 11.12
C THR A 19 11.77 -11.36 10.40
N LEU A 20 11.68 -11.50 9.07
CA LEU A 20 10.61 -10.91 8.28
C LEU A 20 9.27 -11.46 8.74
N SER A 21 8.34 -10.56 9.06
CA SER A 21 6.99 -10.87 9.56
C SER A 21 5.94 -10.52 8.51
N GLU A 22 6.16 -9.43 7.77
CA GLU A 22 5.23 -8.97 6.75
C GLU A 22 5.98 -8.18 5.68
N LYS A 23 5.58 -8.31 4.42
CA LYS A 23 6.00 -7.40 3.36
C LYS A 23 4.82 -7.09 2.45
N GLY A 24 4.82 -5.90 1.86
CA GLY A 24 3.80 -5.52 0.90
C GLY A 24 4.15 -4.20 0.25
N SER A 25 3.17 -3.58 -0.40
CA SER A 25 3.30 -2.27 -1.02
C SER A 25 2.19 -1.32 -0.57
N TYR A 26 2.55 -0.07 -0.31
CA TYR A 26 1.60 1.02 -0.16
C TYR A 26 1.48 1.81 -1.46
N LEU A 27 0.28 2.25 -1.77
CA LEU A 27 -0.01 3.29 -2.75
C LEU A 27 -1.00 4.27 -2.11
N ASP A 28 -0.65 5.55 -2.10
CA ASP A 28 -1.50 6.62 -1.57
C ASP A 28 -2.00 6.37 -0.13
N ASN A 29 -1.10 5.95 0.78
CA ASN A 29 -1.39 5.55 2.17
C ASN A 29 -2.29 4.31 2.35
N LYS A 30 -2.63 3.59 1.27
CA LYS A 30 -3.41 2.34 1.33
C LYS A 30 -2.54 1.16 0.90
N LEU A 31 -2.76 -0.01 1.50
CA LEU A 31 -2.15 -1.26 1.03
C LEU A 31 -2.64 -1.52 -0.40
N ASN A 32 -1.69 -1.72 -1.31
CA ASN A 32 -1.96 -1.88 -2.73
C ASN A 32 -1.05 -2.96 -3.32
N GLY A 33 -1.65 -3.98 -3.93
CA GLY A 33 -0.93 -5.10 -4.53
C GLY A 33 -0.94 -6.35 -3.65
N GLU A 34 0.21 -7.00 -3.53
CA GLU A 34 0.35 -8.27 -2.81
C GLU A 34 1.00 -8.04 -1.44
N VAL A 35 0.34 -8.49 -0.38
CA VAL A 35 0.86 -8.51 0.99
C VAL A 35 1.17 -9.96 1.34
N GLU A 36 2.42 -10.24 1.70
CA GLU A 36 2.86 -11.54 2.19
C GLU A 36 3.13 -11.47 3.70
N LEU A 37 2.54 -12.40 4.43
CA LEU A 37 2.72 -12.59 5.86
C LEU A 37 3.60 -13.81 6.11
N PHE A 38 4.52 -13.68 7.04
CA PHE A 38 5.51 -14.69 7.40
C PHE A 38 5.36 -15.06 8.86
N ASN A 39 5.61 -16.32 9.20
CA ASN A 39 5.70 -16.75 10.59
C ASN A 39 7.04 -16.38 11.23
N GLU A 40 7.21 -16.70 12.51
CA GLU A 40 8.43 -16.46 13.27
C GLU A 40 9.68 -17.16 12.71
N SER A 41 9.49 -18.21 11.89
CA SER A 41 10.56 -18.90 11.17
C SER A 41 10.89 -18.28 9.81
N GLY A 42 10.16 -17.24 9.38
CA GLY A 42 10.34 -16.57 8.09
C GLY A 42 9.68 -17.31 6.92
N ASN A 43 8.78 -18.26 7.18
CA ASN A 43 8.05 -18.97 6.14
C ASN A 43 6.73 -18.25 5.82
N PRO A 44 6.36 -18.10 4.54
CA PRO A 44 5.11 -17.47 4.16
C PRO A 44 3.93 -18.29 4.66
N VAL A 45 3.06 -17.66 5.46
CA VAL A 45 1.85 -18.28 5.99
C VAL A 45 0.59 -17.80 5.27
N ALA A 46 0.62 -16.60 4.71
CA ALA A 46 -0.49 -16.07 3.93
C ALA A 46 0.01 -15.09 2.87
N MET A 47 -0.70 -15.05 1.74
CA MET A 47 -0.47 -14.07 0.68
C MET A 47 -1.83 -13.48 0.29
N ILE A 48 -1.99 -12.18 0.53
CA ILE A 48 -3.19 -11.42 0.22
C ILE A 48 -2.90 -10.64 -1.06
N LYS A 49 -3.50 -11.06 -2.17
CA LYS A 49 -3.42 -10.33 -3.45
C LYS A 49 -4.60 -9.39 -3.55
N GLU A 50 -4.50 -8.22 -2.93
CA GLU A 50 -5.58 -7.24 -3.01
C GLU A 50 -5.41 -6.40 -4.28
N LYS A 51 -6.03 -6.87 -5.38
CA LYS A 51 -6.29 -6.06 -6.58
C LYS A 51 -7.39 -5.04 -6.26
N ARG A 52 -7.10 -4.06 -5.39
CA ARG A 52 -7.96 -2.87 -5.32
C ARG A 52 -7.70 -2.06 -6.57
N PHE A 53 -8.53 -2.34 -7.56
CA PHE A 53 -8.90 -1.52 -8.70
C PHE A 53 -7.92 -0.40 -9.02
N SER A 54 -7.14 -0.63 -10.07
CA SER A 54 -6.66 0.40 -10.98
C SER A 54 -7.84 1.11 -11.67
N LEU A 55 -8.89 1.53 -10.94
CA LEU A 55 -9.65 2.68 -11.43
C LEU A 55 -8.71 3.86 -11.23
N PRO A 56 -8.45 4.66 -12.28
CA PRO A 56 -7.73 5.90 -12.08
C PRO A 56 -8.49 6.63 -10.99
N ILE A 57 -7.79 7.00 -9.91
CA ILE A 57 -8.24 8.09 -9.06
C ILE A 57 -8.13 9.31 -9.97
N THR A 58 -9.09 9.46 -10.89
CA THR A 58 -9.32 10.71 -11.57
C THR A 58 -9.81 11.61 -10.47
N ILE A 59 -8.87 12.35 -9.88
CA ILE A 59 -9.20 13.62 -9.23
C ILE A 59 -9.77 14.45 -10.37
N LYS A 60 -11.07 14.33 -10.63
CA LYS A 60 -11.77 15.37 -11.34
C LYS A 60 -11.75 16.54 -10.37
N GLU A 61 -10.74 17.40 -10.51
CA GLU A 61 -10.92 18.82 -10.22
C GLU A 61 -12.05 19.30 -11.15
N GLU A 62 -13.29 18.99 -10.80
CA GLU A 62 -14.42 19.78 -11.24
C GLU A 62 -14.36 21.05 -10.40
N SER A 63 -13.53 21.98 -10.87
CA SER A 63 -13.56 23.38 -10.51
C SER A 63 -14.95 23.91 -10.86
N PHE A 64 -15.84 23.93 -9.87
CA PHE A 64 -17.11 24.62 -9.99
C PHE A 64 -16.82 26.11 -10.23
N PRO A 65 -17.27 26.72 -11.35
CA PRO A 65 -17.09 28.15 -11.54
C PRO A 65 -17.85 28.89 -10.44
N VAL A 66 -17.13 29.74 -9.71
CA VAL A 66 -17.75 30.72 -8.81
C VAL A 66 -18.36 31.79 -9.70
N TYR A 67 -19.69 31.85 -9.76
CA TYR A 67 -20.38 32.97 -10.39
C TYR A 67 -20.37 34.16 -9.41
N LEU A 68 -19.71 35.25 -9.84
CA LEU A 68 -19.69 36.56 -9.18
C LEU A 68 -21.04 37.27 -9.29
#